data_AF-A0A140K8F5-F1
#
_entry.id   AF-A0A140K8F5-F1
#
_cell.length_a   1.000
_cell.length_b   1.000
_cell.length_c   1.000
_cell.angle_alpha   90.00
_cell.angle_beta   90.00
_cell.angle_gamma   90.00
#
_symmetry.space_group_name_H-M   'P 1'
#
loop_
_entity.id
_entity.type
_entity.pdbx_description
1 polymer ?
#
loop_
_entity_poly.entity_id
_entity_poly.type
_entity_poly.pdbx_seq_one_letter_code
_entity_poly.pdbx_strand_id
1 'polypeptide(L)'
;MEKIEIKDFVGIKDITIEIKQINILIGPQASGKSIVAKLLFYFKSFIFEMISAAKELKSVRELNRDYKHKFKTFFPSSSWGNQDFTIRYSIDQEFIEIYRKKSSSKNKPSEIILKYSDFYHNKFTSLRDDIKKQNKKIAEEEIALSTGQKF
;
A
#
# COMPACT_ATOMS: atom_id res chain seq x y z
N MET A 1 7.26 11.39 13.75
CA MET A 1 5.94 12.03 13.51
C MET A 1 5.18 11.24 12.46
N GLU A 2 3.99 10.76 12.80
CA GLU A 2 3.09 10.09 11.85
C GLU A 2 2.02 11.08 11.38
N LYS A 3 1.72 11.13 10.07
CA LYS A 3 0.67 12.00 9.53
C LYS A 3 0.02 11.46 8.27
N ILE A 4 -1.19 11.96 7.98
CA ILE A 4 -1.86 11.78 6.70
C ILE A 4 -2.27 13.15 6.11
N GLU A 5 -2.02 13.32 4.82
CA GLU A 5 -2.34 14.50 4.02
C GLU A 5 -3.30 14.07 2.90
N ILE A 6 -4.45 14.73 2.78
CA ILE A 6 -5.50 14.38 1.82
C ILE A 6 -5.91 15.65 1.07
N LYS A 7 -5.85 15.61 -0.26
CA LYS A 7 -6.25 16.70 -1.16
C LYS A 7 -7.22 16.20 -2.22
N ASP A 8 -8.35 16.90 -2.33
CA ASP A 8 -9.40 16.73 -3.33
C ASP A 8 -9.96 15.31 -3.46
N PHE A 9 -10.11 14.59 -2.35
CA PHE A 9 -10.53 13.19 -2.32
C PHE A 9 -11.86 12.99 -1.59
N VAL A 10 -12.87 12.45 -2.28
CA VAL A 10 -14.16 11.98 -1.71
C VAL A 10 -14.75 12.96 -0.68
N GLY A 11 -14.99 14.20 -1.11
CA GLY A 11 -15.58 15.25 -0.27
C GLY A 11 -14.61 15.97 0.68
N ILE A 12 -13.35 15.52 0.77
CA ILE A 12 -12.29 16.20 1.53
C ILE A 12 -11.49 17.09 0.57
N LYS A 13 -11.52 18.41 0.80
CA LYS A 13 -10.80 19.38 -0.04
C LYS A 13 -9.30 19.43 0.27
N ASP A 14 -8.94 19.74 1.51
CA ASP A 14 -7.55 19.75 1.97
C ASP A 14 -7.55 19.53 3.48
N ILE A 15 -6.83 18.50 3.96
CA ILE A 15 -6.62 18.26 5.38
C ILE A 15 -5.28 17.59 5.60
N THR A 16 -4.61 18.01 6.67
CA THR A 16 -3.44 17.32 7.25
C THR A 16 -3.77 16.94 8.67
N ILE A 17 -3.60 15.66 9.01
CA ILE A 17 -3.84 15.14 10.35
C ILE A 17 -2.55 14.50 10.85
N GLU A 18 -2.02 15.02 11.95
CA GLU A 18 -0.98 14.32 12.71
C GLU A 18 -1.63 13.18 13.50
N ILE A 19 -1.09 11.97 13.35
CA ILE A 19 -1.61 10.77 14.00
C ILE A 19 -0.90 10.59 15.34
N LYS A 20 -1.69 10.60 16.42
CA LYS A 20 -1.24 10.32 17.79
C LYS A 20 -1.60 8.87 18.17
N GLN A 21 -1.28 8.48 19.40
CA GLN A 21 -1.65 7.17 19.93
C GLN A 21 -3.18 6.96 19.95
N ILE A 22 -3.94 8.00 20.30
CA ILE A 22 -5.40 8.01 20.27
C ILE A 22 -5.85 9.21 19.44
N ASN A 23 -6.73 8.98 18.47
CA ASN A 23 -7.27 10.02 17.59
C ASN A 23 -8.80 9.94 17.61
N ILE A 24 -9.45 11.03 17.97
CA ILE A 24 -10.92 11.12 17.97
C ILE A 24 -11.34 12.03 16.81
N LEU A 25 -12.07 11.48 15.84
CA LEU A 25 -12.61 12.23 14.71
C LEU A 25 -14.07 12.60 14.98
N ILE A 26 -14.35 13.90 15.13
CA ILE A 26 -15.69 14.43 15.44
C ILE A 26 -16.15 15.35 14.30
N GLY A 27 -17.44 15.30 13.98
CA GLY A 27 -18.04 16.20 13.00
C GLY A 27 -19.41 15.71 12.50
N PRO A 28 -20.14 16.54 11.73
CA PRO A 28 -21.47 16.21 11.19
C PRO A 28 -21.49 14.93 10.34
N GLN A 29 -22.67 14.37 10.04
CA GLN A 29 -22.76 13.25 9.11
C GLN A 29 -22.12 13.60 7.75
N ALA A 30 -21.53 12.59 7.09
CA ALA A 30 -20.86 12.72 5.79
C ALA A 30 -19.67 13.69 5.72
N SER A 31 -19.10 14.14 6.85
CA SER A 31 -17.89 14.99 6.92
C SER A 31 -16.56 14.31 6.59
N GLY A 32 -16.57 13.08 6.06
CA GLY A 32 -15.33 12.39 5.67
C GLY A 32 -14.60 11.62 6.78
N LYS A 33 -15.11 11.57 8.01
CA LYS A 33 -14.49 10.81 9.13
C LYS A 33 -14.17 9.36 8.78
N SER A 34 -15.14 8.64 8.22
CA SER A 34 -14.99 7.23 7.81
C SER A 34 -14.01 7.06 6.65
N ILE A 35 -13.87 8.09 5.79
CA ILE A 35 -12.90 8.11 4.69
C ILE A 35 -11.48 8.18 5.26
N VAL A 36 -11.22 9.11 6.18
CA VAL A 36 -9.93 9.23 6.88
C VAL A 36 -9.57 7.90 7.57
N ALA A 37 -10.51 7.32 8.32
CA ALA A 37 -10.27 6.04 9.00
C ALA A 37 -9.93 4.89 8.04
N LYS A 38 -10.66 4.78 6.91
CA LYS A 38 -10.38 3.79 5.87
C LYS A 38 -9.03 4.02 5.18
N LEU A 39 -8.66 5.28 4.93
CA LEU A 39 -7.36 5.61 4.36
C LEU A 39 -6.23 5.22 5.31
N LEU A 40 -6.34 5.56 6.60
CA LEU A 40 -5.36 5.15 7.61
C LEU A 40 -5.23 3.63 7.66
N PHE A 41 -6.35 2.90 7.68
CA PHE A 41 -6.33 1.44 7.62
C PHE A 41 -5.62 0.92 6.35
N TYR A 42 -5.95 1.48 5.19
CA TYR A 42 -5.34 1.12 3.92
C TYR A 42 -3.82 1.33 3.93
N PHE A 43 -3.34 2.52 4.31
CA PHE A 43 -1.90 2.84 4.35
C PHE A 43 -1.14 2.01 5.38
N LYS A 44 -1.67 1.87 6.60
CA LYS A 44 -1.05 1.02 7.63
C LYS A 44 -1.00 -0.44 7.22
N SER A 45 -1.94 -0.92 6.39
CA SER A 45 -1.90 -2.29 5.90
C SER A 45 -0.73 -2.60 4.96
N PHE A 46 -0.05 -1.59 4.41
CA PHE A 46 1.02 -1.80 3.41
C PHE A 46 2.14 -2.72 3.90
N ILE A 47 2.49 -2.66 5.19
CA ILE A 47 3.51 -3.55 5.77
C ILE A 47 3.08 -5.01 5.66
N PHE A 48 1.83 -5.32 6.00
CA PHE A 48 1.30 -6.67 5.89
C PHE A 48 1.19 -7.14 4.43
N GLU A 49 0.84 -6.23 3.52
CA GLU A 49 0.83 -6.52 2.08
C GLU A 49 2.24 -6.87 1.56
N MET A 50 3.27 -6.14 1.98
CA MET A 50 4.66 -6.46 1.65
C MET A 50 5.06 -7.84 2.18
N ILE A 51 4.71 -8.15 3.42
CA ILE A 51 5.02 -9.46 4.03
C ILE A 51 4.32 -10.59 3.27
N SER A 52 3.03 -10.45 2.97
CA SER A 52 2.27 -11.45 2.21
C SER A 52 2.87 -11.65 0.81
N ALA A 53 3.12 -10.55 0.10
CA ALA A 53 3.69 -10.59 -1.23
C ALA A 53 5.10 -11.20 -1.24
N ALA A 54 5.92 -10.94 -0.22
CA ALA A 54 7.25 -11.52 -0.12
C ALA A 54 7.20 -13.04 0.13
N LYS A 55 6.27 -13.51 0.98
CA LYS A 55 6.02 -14.95 1.20
C LYS A 55 5.57 -15.66 -0.08
N GLU A 56 4.76 -14.99 -0.89
CA GLU A 56 4.32 -15.47 -2.20
C GLU A 56 5.38 -15.27 -3.31
N LEU A 57 6.57 -14.77 -2.96
CA LEU A 57 7.67 -14.46 -3.89
C LEU A 57 7.28 -13.52 -5.04
N LYS A 58 6.29 -12.65 -4.81
CA LYS A 58 5.83 -11.66 -5.79
C LYS A 58 6.93 -10.65 -6.14
N SER A 59 6.87 -10.14 -7.36
CA SER A 59 7.68 -9.00 -7.79
C SER A 59 7.14 -7.68 -7.22
N VAL A 60 7.98 -6.64 -7.22
CA VAL A 60 7.58 -5.26 -6.85
C VAL A 60 6.41 -4.78 -7.70
N ARG A 61 6.40 -5.15 -8.99
CA ARG A 61 5.32 -4.81 -9.91
C ARG A 61 3.98 -5.42 -9.49
N GLU A 62 4.01 -6.67 -9.04
CA GLU A 62 2.81 -7.37 -8.57
C GLU A 62 2.31 -6.81 -7.25
N LEU A 63 3.20 -6.56 -6.28
CA LEU A 63 2.85 -5.85 -5.04
C LEU A 63 2.16 -4.51 -5.35
N ASN A 64 2.74 -3.70 -6.24
CA ASN A 64 2.19 -2.40 -6.61
C ASN A 64 0.83 -2.52 -7.31
N ARG A 65 0.65 -3.52 -8.18
CA ARG A 65 -0.62 -3.78 -8.85
C ARG A 65 -1.70 -4.18 -7.83
N ASP A 66 -1.39 -5.14 -6.97
CA ASP A 66 -2.32 -5.71 -6.00
C ASP A 66 -2.71 -4.64 -4.96
N TYR A 67 -1.76 -3.84 -4.50
CA TYR A 67 -2.01 -2.75 -3.55
C TYR A 67 -2.88 -1.64 -4.16
N LYS A 68 -2.64 -1.26 -5.43
CA LYS A 68 -3.53 -0.35 -6.18
C LYS A 68 -4.93 -0.94 -6.37
N HIS A 69 -5.03 -2.24 -6.62
CA HIS A 69 -6.32 -2.91 -6.75
C HIS A 69 -7.11 -2.85 -5.43
N LYS A 70 -6.45 -3.15 -4.30
CA LYS A 70 -7.03 -3.02 -2.97
C LYS A 70 -7.57 -1.61 -2.69
N PHE A 71 -6.86 -0.56 -3.12
CA PHE A 71 -7.36 0.81 -3.00
C PHE A 71 -8.70 1.00 -3.72
N LYS A 72 -8.82 0.47 -4.95
CA LYS A 72 -10.05 0.54 -5.76
C LYS A 72 -11.20 -0.25 -5.14
N THR A 73 -10.90 -1.29 -4.34
CA THR A 73 -11.92 -2.03 -3.58
C THR A 73 -12.49 -1.17 -2.44
N PHE A 74 -11.66 -0.42 -1.72
CA PHE A 74 -12.13 0.50 -0.66
C PHE A 74 -12.80 1.74 -1.22
N PHE A 75 -12.26 2.26 -2.33
CA PHE A 75 -12.67 3.49 -2.97
C PHE A 75 -12.84 3.24 -4.48
N PRO A 76 -14.01 2.78 -4.92
CA PRO A 76 -14.27 2.57 -6.35
C PRO A 76 -14.06 3.84 -7.16
N SER A 77 -13.64 3.70 -8.42
CA SER A 77 -13.31 4.85 -9.27
C SER A 77 -14.49 5.79 -9.54
N SER A 78 -15.73 5.27 -9.43
CA SER A 78 -16.95 6.07 -9.50
C SER A 78 -17.09 7.10 -8.37
N SER A 79 -16.42 6.89 -7.22
CA SER A 79 -16.50 7.76 -6.05
C SER A 79 -15.52 8.94 -6.07
N TRP A 80 -14.52 8.93 -6.97
CA TRP A 80 -13.45 9.94 -6.96
C TRP A 80 -13.80 11.22 -7.73
N GLY A 81 -14.87 11.19 -8.53
CA GLY A 81 -15.19 12.26 -9.48
C GLY A 81 -14.16 12.36 -10.63
N ASN A 82 -14.12 13.53 -11.27
CA ASN A 82 -13.29 13.81 -12.45
C ASN A 82 -12.05 14.67 -12.15
N GLN A 83 -11.76 14.89 -10.88
CA GLN A 83 -10.66 15.71 -10.41
C GLN A 83 -9.41 14.89 -10.08
N ASP A 84 -8.29 15.61 -10.02
CA ASP A 84 -7.04 15.09 -9.47
C ASP A 84 -7.20 14.97 -7.96
N PHE A 85 -6.47 14.03 -7.38
CA PHE A 85 -6.38 13.93 -5.92
C PHE A 85 -5.00 13.43 -5.52
N THR A 86 -4.61 13.75 -4.30
CA THR A 86 -3.38 13.22 -3.70
C THR A 86 -3.65 12.85 -2.26
N ILE A 87 -3.14 11.69 -1.87
CA ILE A 87 -3.22 11.20 -0.51
C ILE A 87 -1.85 10.67 -0.13
N ARG A 88 -1.25 11.24 0.92
CA ARG A 88 0.07 10.87 1.40
C ARG A 88 0.00 10.51 2.87
N TYR A 89 0.47 9.32 3.21
CA TYR A 89 0.71 8.88 4.57
C TYR A 89 2.21 8.86 4.82
N SER A 90 2.66 9.44 5.92
CA SER A 90 4.09 9.53 6.24
C SER A 90 4.37 9.14 7.70
N ILE A 91 5.51 8.49 7.91
CA ILE A 91 6.12 8.26 9.21
C ILE A 91 7.54 8.83 9.13
N ASP A 92 7.78 9.91 9.86
CA ASP A 92 9.02 10.68 9.80
C ASP A 92 9.34 11.10 8.35
N GLN A 93 10.41 10.57 7.76
CA GLN A 93 10.85 10.88 6.40
C GLN A 93 10.28 9.90 5.36
N GLU A 94 9.72 8.78 5.81
CA GLU A 94 9.22 7.73 4.95
C GLU A 94 7.75 7.94 4.60
N PHE A 95 7.37 7.62 3.37
CA PHE A 95 6.01 7.88 2.90
C PHE A 95 5.46 6.81 1.96
N ILE A 96 4.13 6.76 1.91
CA ILE A 96 3.33 6.07 0.91
C ILE A 96 2.33 7.07 0.37
N GLU A 97 2.24 7.19 -0.95
CA GLU A 97 1.41 8.17 -1.63
C GLU A 97 0.60 7.52 -2.74
N ILE A 98 -0.69 7.81 -2.77
CA ILE A 98 -1.55 7.55 -3.92
C ILE A 98 -2.02 8.88 -4.47
N TYR A 99 -1.82 9.07 -5.76
CA TYR A 99 -2.36 10.23 -6.44
C TYR A 99 -2.94 9.84 -7.79
N ARG A 100 -3.89 10.65 -8.25
CA ARG A 100 -4.46 10.56 -9.58
C ARG A 100 -4.17 11.86 -10.31
N LYS A 101 -3.64 11.73 -11.51
CA LYS A 101 -3.61 12.83 -12.49
C LYS A 101 -4.62 12.56 -13.58
N LYS A 102 -5.41 13.55 -13.92
CA LYS A 102 -6.39 13.51 -14.99
C LYS A 102 -5.68 13.18 -16.28
N SER A 103 -6.20 12.20 -17.00
CA SER A 103 -5.70 11.90 -18.33
C SER A 103 -5.98 13.09 -19.25
N SER A 104 -4.95 13.60 -19.92
CA SER A 104 -5.07 14.62 -20.97
C SER A 104 -5.76 14.08 -22.23
N SER A 105 -5.93 12.76 -22.34
CA SER A 105 -6.56 12.10 -23.48
C SER A 105 -7.94 11.53 -23.09
N LYS A 106 -8.96 11.84 -23.91
CA LYS A 106 -10.34 11.33 -23.76
C LYS A 106 -10.42 9.79 -23.80
N ASN A 107 -9.41 9.11 -24.35
CA ASN A 107 -9.44 7.66 -24.60
C ASN A 107 -8.66 6.83 -23.57
N LYS A 108 -8.01 7.45 -22.57
CA LYS A 108 -7.27 6.70 -21.54
C LYS A 108 -7.91 6.89 -20.16
N PRO A 109 -8.36 5.82 -19.48
CA PRO A 109 -8.87 5.94 -18.13
C PRO A 109 -7.78 6.50 -17.22
N SER A 110 -8.14 7.46 -16.37
CA SER A 110 -7.20 8.03 -15.42
C SER A 110 -6.80 6.95 -14.41
N GLU A 111 -5.54 6.54 -14.43
CA GLU A 111 -5.01 5.54 -13.50
C GLU A 111 -4.53 6.22 -12.21
N ILE A 112 -4.71 5.54 -11.09
CA ILE A 112 -4.05 5.91 -9.84
C ILE A 112 -2.57 5.51 -9.91
N ILE A 113 -1.72 6.37 -9.39
CA ILE A 113 -0.28 6.14 -9.31
C ILE A 113 0.05 5.95 -7.83
N LEU A 114 0.84 4.91 -7.56
CA LEU A 114 1.38 4.61 -6.25
C LEU A 114 2.86 5.04 -6.24
N LYS A 115 3.24 5.78 -5.21
CA LYS A 115 4.63 6.09 -4.87
C LYS A 115 4.86 5.75 -3.40
N TYR A 116 6.09 5.42 -3.08
CA TYR A 116 6.56 5.28 -1.72
C TYR A 116 8.07 5.52 -1.71
N SER A 117 8.61 5.84 -0.55
CA SER A 117 10.06 6.04 -0.39
C SER A 117 10.86 4.76 -0.64
N ASP A 118 12.14 4.93 -0.97
CA ASP A 118 13.05 3.81 -1.26
C ASP A 118 13.19 2.85 -0.07
N PHE A 119 12.96 3.32 1.16
CA PHE A 119 12.88 2.48 2.34
C PHE A 119 11.95 1.28 2.13
N TYR A 120 10.72 1.50 1.68
CA TYR A 120 9.75 0.42 1.48
C TYR A 120 10.17 -0.50 0.33
N HIS A 121 10.71 0.06 -0.76
CA HIS A 121 11.22 -0.72 -1.88
C HIS A 121 12.35 -1.68 -1.45
N ASN A 122 13.31 -1.13 -0.73
CA ASN A 122 14.50 -1.86 -0.26
C ASN A 122 14.11 -2.91 0.78
N LYS A 123 13.21 -2.58 1.71
CA LYS A 123 12.71 -3.55 2.71
C LYS A 123 11.94 -4.70 2.09
N PHE A 124 11.07 -4.42 1.12
CA PHE A 124 10.37 -5.48 0.40
C PHE A 124 11.33 -6.40 -0.36
N THR A 125 12.27 -5.82 -1.11
CA THR A 125 13.24 -6.58 -1.91
C THR A 125 14.11 -7.46 -1.02
N SER A 126 14.67 -6.89 0.05
CA SER A 126 15.46 -7.66 1.04
C SER A 126 14.64 -8.79 1.65
N LEU A 127 13.43 -8.52 2.12
CA LEU A 127 12.57 -9.53 2.75
C LEU A 127 12.25 -10.68 1.79
N ARG A 128 11.93 -10.38 0.53
CA ARG A 128 11.64 -11.38 -0.49
C ARG A 128 12.87 -12.25 -0.78
N ASP A 129 14.05 -11.63 -0.88
CA ASP A 129 15.28 -12.34 -1.20
C ASP A 129 15.72 -13.25 -0.03
N ASP A 130 15.53 -12.80 1.21
CA ASP A 130 15.74 -13.60 2.42
C ASP A 130 14.81 -14.83 2.45
N ILE A 131 13.52 -14.63 2.19
CA ILE A 131 12.53 -15.73 2.11
C ILE A 131 12.90 -16.71 0.98
N LYS A 132 13.29 -16.20 -0.19
CA LYS A 132 13.71 -17.04 -1.31
C LYS A 132 14.91 -17.91 -0.96
N LYS A 133 15.89 -17.35 -0.25
CA LYS A 133 17.08 -18.08 0.22
C LYS A 133 16.71 -19.16 1.24
N GLN A 134 15.82 -18.84 2.19
CA GLN A 134 15.33 -19.79 3.18
C GLN A 134 14.59 -20.97 2.51
N ASN A 135 13.68 -20.68 1.57
CA ASN A 135 12.95 -21.71 0.84
C ASN A 135 13.89 -22.64 0.05
N LYS A 136 14.96 -22.10 -0.56
CA LYS A 136 15.98 -22.90 -1.26
C LYS A 136 16.72 -23.84 -0.30
N LYS A 137 17.12 -23.35 0.87
CA LYS A 137 17.83 -24.13 1.90
C LYS A 137 16.95 -25.28 2.41
N ILE A 138 15.68 -25.02 2.67
CA ILE A 138 14.72 -26.04 3.10
C ILE A 138 14.56 -27.12 2.03
N ALA A 139 14.38 -26.72 0.76
CA ALA A 139 14.26 -27.68 -0.33
C ALA A 139 15.52 -28.54 -0.51
N GLU A 140 16.72 -27.98 -0.33
CA GLU A 140 17.98 -28.71 -0.38
C GLU A 140 18.12 -29.72 0.78
N GLU A 141 17.71 -29.34 1.99
CA GLU A 141 17.71 -30.23 3.17
C GLU A 141 16.71 -31.39 3.01
N GLU A 142 15.51 -31.14 2.48
CA GLU A 142 14.52 -32.19 2.19
C GLU A 142 15.02 -33.19 1.14
N ILE A 143 15.67 -32.71 0.07
CA ILE A 143 16.26 -33.57 -0.97
C ILE A 143 17.38 -34.43 -0.37
N ALA A 144 18.27 -33.85 0.43
CA ALA A 144 19.36 -34.59 1.09
C ALA A 144 18.84 -35.68 2.04
N LEU A 145 17.75 -35.40 2.78
CA LEU A 145 17.10 -36.39 3.67
C LEU A 145 16.44 -37.52 2.87
N SER A 146 15.76 -37.21 1.76
CA SER A 146 15.09 -38.21 0.91
C SER A 146 16.05 -39.14 0.16
N THR A 147 17.27 -38.69 -0.11
CA THR A 147 18.32 -39.45 -0.82
C THR A 147 19.25 -40.23 0.12
N GLY A 148 19.16 -40.00 1.44
CA GLY A 148 20.08 -40.51 2.46
C GLY A 148 19.65 -41.76 3.26
N GLN A 149 18.57 -42.46 2.91
CA GLN A 149 18.19 -43.74 3.55
C GLN A 149 18.07 -44.88 2.53
N LYS A 150 19.20 -45.51 2.21
CA LYS A 150 19.33 -46.94 1.88
C LYS A 150 20.79 -47.38 2.10
N PHE A 151 21.15 -47.73 3.32
CA PHE A 151 22.17 -48.74 3.63
C PHE A 151 21.83 -49.39 4.96
#